data_AF-A0A960CM96-F1
#
_entry.id   AF-A0A960CM96-F1
#
_cell.length_a   1.000
_cell.length_b   1.000
_cell.length_c   1.000
_cell.angle_alpha   90.00
_cell.angle_beta   90.00
_cell.angle_gamma   90.00
#
_symmetry.space_group_name_H-M   'P 1'
#
loop_
_entity.id
_entity.type
_entity.pdbx_description
1 polymer ?
#
loop_
_entity_poly.entity_id
_entity_poly.type
_entity_poly.pdbx_seq_one_letter_code
_entity_poly.pdbx_strand_id
1 'polypeptide(L)'
;MDCDTAREALSARIDGEREPIPGARVDEHLAGCPACRDWQAAAVEQTQLLRRLAGRSQLAAVGRPAAGRPRGVVRGSISWRRWALGGIGVIQLGLALAQGLGADLGIPPAAAGGHVLH
;
A
#
# COMPACT_ATOMS: atom_id res chain seq x y z
N MET A 1 22.32 21.90 8.71
CA MET A 1 21.57 20.64 8.90
C MET A 1 21.39 19.98 7.55
N ASP A 2 21.14 18.67 7.53
CA ASP A 2 20.85 17.97 6.28
C ASP A 2 19.41 18.25 5.79
N CYS A 3 19.21 18.14 4.48
CA CYS A 3 17.93 18.34 3.81
C CYS A 3 16.88 17.33 4.27
N ASP A 4 17.26 16.08 4.56
CA ASP A 4 16.28 15.07 4.97
C ASP A 4 15.70 15.39 6.35
N THR A 5 16.54 15.78 7.32
CA THR A 5 16.06 16.25 8.62
C THR A 5 15.21 17.52 8.50
N ALA A 6 15.54 18.41 7.56
CA ALA A 6 14.75 19.62 7.34
C ALA A 6 13.38 19.28 6.77
N ARG A 7 13.31 18.37 5.80
CA ARG A 7 12.06 17.88 5.20
C ARG A 7 11.20 17.13 6.20
N GLU A 8 11.79 16.30 7.05
CA GLU A 8 11.08 15.60 8.12
C GLU A 8 10.41 16.61 9.09
N ALA A 9 11.17 17.61 9.55
CA ALA A 9 10.63 18.64 10.42
C ALA A 9 9.55 19.50 9.74
N LEU A 10 9.73 19.82 8.46
CA LEU A 10 8.72 20.54 7.68
C LEU A 10 7.46 19.70 7.44
N SER A 11 7.58 18.38 7.24
CA SER A 11 6.44 17.48 7.14
C SER A 11 5.64 17.48 8.44
N ALA A 12 6.32 17.30 9.58
CA ALA A 12 5.69 17.37 10.89
C ALA A 12 4.94 18.70 11.09
N ARG A 13 5.55 19.83 10.70
CA ARG A 13 4.92 21.17 10.73
C ARG A 13 3.66 21.24 9.86
N ILE A 14 3.68 20.67 8.65
CA ILE A 14 2.54 20.67 7.71
C ILE A 14 1.35 19.85 8.25
N ASP A 15 1.65 18.77 8.95
CA ASP A 15 0.68 17.86 9.56
C ASP A 15 0.21 18.34 10.95
N GLY A 16 0.82 19.40 11.49
CA GLY A 16 0.51 19.95 12.82
C GLY A 16 1.10 19.13 13.96
N GLU A 17 2.06 18.26 13.66
CA GLU A 17 2.79 17.44 14.62
C GLU A 17 3.95 18.21 15.25
N ARG A 18 4.53 17.64 16.31
CA ARG A 18 5.71 18.22 16.96
C ARG A 18 6.93 18.04 16.07
N GLU A 19 7.60 19.13 15.75
CA GLU A 19 8.87 19.08 15.01
C GLU A 19 9.96 18.35 15.82
N PRO A 20 10.77 17.47 15.18
CA PRO A 20 11.84 16.72 15.84
C PRO A 20 13.02 17.61 16.23
N ILE A 21 13.12 18.81 15.64
CA ILE A 21 14.13 19.81 15.93
C ILE A 21 13.50 21.20 16.10
N PRO A 22 14.20 22.17 16.70
CA PRO A 22 13.68 23.53 16.84
C PRO A 22 13.43 24.18 15.47
N GLY A 23 12.23 24.77 15.30
CA GLY A 23 11.83 25.41 14.05
C GLY A 23 12.79 26.50 13.56
N ALA A 24 13.43 27.23 14.48
CA ALA A 24 14.45 28.22 14.14
C ALA A 24 15.62 27.65 13.31
N ARG A 25 16.03 26.39 13.55
CA ARG A 25 17.09 25.74 12.75
C ARG A 25 16.60 25.34 11.36
N VAL A 26 15.33 24.98 11.24
CA VAL A 26 14.69 24.71 9.95
C VAL A 26 14.59 26.01 9.14
N ASP A 27 14.22 27.12 9.79
CA ASP A 27 14.08 28.42 9.15
C ASP A 27 15.44 28.96 8.67
N GLU A 28 16.51 28.78 9.47
CA GLU A 28 17.89 29.07 9.05
C GLU A 28 18.27 28.25 7.80
N HIS A 29 17.94 26.96 7.77
CA HIS A 29 18.19 26.12 6.61
C HIS A 29 17.38 26.57 5.38
N LEU A 30 16.12 26.95 5.56
CA LEU A 30 15.28 27.48 4.49
C LEU A 30 15.81 28.79 3.91
N ALA A 31 16.54 29.61 4.70
CA ALA A 31 17.21 30.79 4.15
C ALA A 31 18.32 30.41 3.15
N GLY A 32 19.06 29.33 3.42
CA GLY A 32 20.19 28.88 2.61
C GLY A 32 19.86 27.87 1.49
N CYS A 33 18.73 27.16 1.57
CA CYS A 33 18.43 26.02 0.69
C CYS A 33 17.19 26.24 -0.19
N PRO A 34 17.35 26.57 -1.50
CA PRO A 34 16.21 26.71 -2.41
C PRO A 34 15.44 25.40 -2.60
N ALA A 35 16.13 24.26 -2.67
CA ALA A 35 15.48 22.96 -2.87
C ALA A 35 14.50 22.60 -1.75
N CYS A 36 14.79 22.96 -0.50
CA CYS A 36 13.86 22.74 0.61
C CYS A 36 12.69 23.73 0.62
N ARG A 37 12.89 24.96 0.12
CA ARG A 37 11.79 25.93 -0.08
C ARG A 37 10.82 25.45 -1.16
N ASP A 38 11.34 24.99 -2.29
CA ASP A 38 10.54 24.47 -3.40
C ASP A 38 9.77 23.21 -2.97
N TRP A 39 10.45 22.32 -2.25
CA TRP A 39 9.83 21.14 -1.66
C TRP A 39 8.69 21.51 -0.70
N GLN A 40 8.91 22.48 0.19
CA GLN A 40 7.90 22.93 1.14
C GLN A 40 6.65 23.47 0.42
N ALA A 41 6.84 24.29 -0.62
CA ALA A 41 5.73 24.83 -1.40
C ALA A 41 4.90 23.71 -2.05
N ALA A 42 5.56 22.73 -2.68
CA ALA A 42 4.90 21.58 -3.28
C ALA A 42 4.16 20.71 -2.25
N ALA A 43 4.78 20.45 -1.10
CA ALA A 43 4.18 19.66 -0.02
C ALA A 43 2.92 20.35 0.54
N VAL A 44 2.96 21.66 0.77
CA VAL A 44 1.80 22.44 1.23
C VAL A 44 0.65 22.40 0.22
N GLU A 45 0.95 22.55 -1.07
CA GLU A 45 -0.05 22.47 -2.14
C GLU A 45 -0.73 21.09 -2.19
N GLN A 46 0.06 20.01 -2.13
CA GLN A 46 -0.44 18.64 -2.13
C GLN A 46 -1.35 18.37 -0.92
N THR A 47 -0.92 18.76 0.28
CA THR A 47 -1.73 18.55 1.49
C THR A 47 -3.03 19.37 1.44
N GLN A 48 -3.02 20.57 0.86
CA GLN A 48 -4.24 21.34 0.63
C GLN A 48 -5.18 20.66 -0.38
N LEU A 49 -4.66 20.12 -1.48
CA LEU A 49 -5.44 19.38 -2.46
C LEU A 49 -6.11 18.15 -1.82
N LEU A 50 -5.35 17.39 -1.05
CA LEU A 50 -5.84 16.22 -0.32
C LEU A 50 -6.92 16.60 0.71
N ARG A 51 -6.71 17.68 1.48
CA ARG A 51 -7.72 18.20 2.43
C ARG A 51 -9.01 18.62 1.72
N ARG A 52 -8.93 19.25 0.55
CA ARG A 52 -10.12 19.62 -0.26
C ARG A 52 -10.84 18.39 -0.82
N LEU A 53 -10.12 17.36 -1.23
CA LEU A 53 -10.70 16.08 -1.68
C LEU A 53 -11.40 15.35 -0.51
N ALA A 54 -10.75 15.29 0.65
CA ALA A 54 -11.30 14.68 1.85
C ALA A 54 -12.55 15.42 2.35
N GLY A 55 -12.55 16.76 2.35
CA GLY A 55 -13.74 17.54 2.70
C GLY A 55 -14.92 17.27 1.76
N ARG A 56 -14.66 17.13 0.45
CA ARG A 56 -15.72 16.77 -0.52
C ARG A 56 -16.27 15.36 -0.32
N SER A 57 -15.42 14.38 -0.01
CA SER A 57 -15.89 13.00 0.24
C SER A 57 -16.69 12.89 1.54
N GLN A 58 -16.29 13.61 2.58
CA GLN A 58 -17.02 13.69 3.85
C GLN A 58 -18.39 14.35 3.66
N LEU A 59 -18.47 15.45 2.90
CA LEU A 59 -19.76 16.09 2.57
C LEU A 59 -20.65 15.21 1.69
N ALA A 60 -20.08 14.43 0.77
CA ALA A 60 -20.83 13.45 -0.02
C ALA A 60 -21.33 12.25 0.82
N ALA A 61 -20.66 11.92 1.93
CA ALA A 61 -21.07 10.87 2.85
C ALA A 61 -22.13 11.33 3.85
N VAL A 62 -22.07 12.59 4.30
CA VAL A 62 -23.01 13.18 5.28
C VAL A 62 -24.23 13.80 4.59
N GLY A 63 -24.09 14.25 3.35
CA GLY A 63 -25.16 14.79 2.54
C GLY A 63 -25.99 13.68 1.88
N ARG A 64 -27.13 13.35 2.52
CA ARG A 64 -28.38 12.81 1.94
C ARG A 64 -28.73 11.38 2.40
N PRO A 65 -29.76 11.20 3.26
CA PRO A 65 -30.54 9.97 3.21
C PRO A 65 -31.17 9.89 1.82
N ALA A 66 -30.54 9.12 0.93
CA ALA A 66 -31.02 8.92 -0.43
C ALA A 66 -32.29 8.06 -0.39
N ALA A 67 -33.45 8.71 -0.32
CA ALA A 67 -34.67 8.14 -0.84
C ALA A 67 -34.42 7.76 -2.31
N GLY A 68 -34.47 6.46 -2.61
CA GLY A 68 -34.68 5.90 -3.94
C GLY A 68 -33.56 6.03 -4.96
N ARG A 69 -32.63 5.06 -5.00
CA ARG A 69 -32.18 4.45 -6.27
C ARG A 69 -31.55 3.08 -5.99
N PRO A 70 -32.08 1.95 -6.51
CA PRO A 70 -31.40 0.68 -6.39
C PRO A 70 -30.09 0.76 -7.20
N ARG A 71 -28.95 0.68 -6.50
CA ARG A 71 -27.64 0.53 -7.14
C ARG A 71 -27.59 -0.85 -7.79
N GLY A 72 -27.73 -0.88 -9.11
CA GLY A 72 -27.66 -2.08 -9.92
C GLY A 72 -26.32 -2.81 -9.78
N VAL A 73 -26.42 -4.10 -9.46
CA VAL A 73 -25.63 -5.22 -10.01
C VAL A 73 -24.10 -5.07 -10.05
N VAL A 74 -23.44 -4.95 -8.89
CA VAL A 74 -22.01 -5.33 -8.75
C VAL A 74 -21.82 -6.55 -7.82
N ARG A 75 -22.91 -7.04 -7.20
CA ARG A 75 -22.87 -8.22 -6.32
C ARG A 75 -22.60 -9.53 -7.07
N GLY A 76 -23.03 -9.65 -8.34
CA GLY A 76 -22.92 -10.88 -9.13
C GLY A 76 -21.48 -11.28 -9.47
N SER A 77 -20.66 -10.32 -9.93
CA SER A 77 -19.29 -10.64 -10.36
C SER A 77 -18.35 -10.97 -9.19
N ILE A 78 -18.63 -10.43 -8.00
CA ILE A 78 -17.92 -10.78 -6.76
C ILE A 78 -18.27 -12.21 -6.34
N SER A 79 -19.54 -12.62 -6.46
CA SER A 79 -19.96 -13.98 -6.14
C SER A 79 -19.24 -15.01 -7.00
N TRP A 80 -19.24 -14.84 -8.32
CA TRP A 80 -18.54 -15.74 -9.24
C TRP A 80 -17.03 -15.83 -8.96
N ARG A 81 -16.34 -14.70 -8.74
CA ARG A 81 -14.91 -14.72 -8.37
C ARG A 81 -14.65 -15.48 -7.07
N ARG A 82 -15.51 -15.34 -6.06
CA ARG A 82 -15.36 -16.05 -4.77
C ARG A 82 -15.55 -17.55 -4.95
N TRP A 83 -16.51 -17.98 -5.75
CA TRP A 83 -16.70 -19.39 -6.09
C TRP A 83 -15.54 -19.95 -6.93
N ALA A 84 -15.04 -19.19 -7.90
CA ALA A 84 -13.87 -19.58 -8.70
C ALA A 84 -12.62 -19.76 -7.82
N LEU A 85 -12.34 -18.80 -6.93
CA LEU A 85 -11.22 -18.88 -5.99
C LEU A 85 -11.39 -20.05 -5.00
N GLY A 86 -12.61 -20.29 -4.51
CA GLY A 86 -12.92 -21.44 -3.67
C GLY A 86 -12.66 -22.77 -4.39
N GLY A 87 -13.10 -22.90 -5.65
CA GLY A 87 -12.85 -24.08 -6.47
C GLY A 87 -11.35 -24.33 -6.70
N ILE A 88 -10.59 -23.28 -7.03
CA ILE A 88 -9.13 -23.38 -7.17
C ILE A 88 -8.47 -23.87 -5.87
N GLY A 89 -8.90 -23.36 -4.72
CA GLY A 89 -8.39 -23.78 -3.41
C GLY A 89 -8.67 -25.26 -3.11
N VAL A 90 -9.89 -25.74 -3.41
CA VAL A 90 -10.27 -27.14 -3.25
C VAL A 90 -9.44 -28.06 -4.14
N ILE A 91 -9.21 -27.67 -5.40
CA ILE A 91 -8.36 -28.43 -6.32
C ILE A 91 -6.92 -28.53 -5.80
N GLN A 92 -6.33 -27.42 -5.35
CA GLN A 92 -4.97 -27.43 -4.80
C GLN A 92 -4.86 -28.28 -3.53
N LEU A 93 -5.84 -28.18 -2.63
CA LEU A 93 -5.87 -29.00 -1.42
C LEU A 93 -6.02 -30.49 -1.75
N GLY A 94 -6.87 -30.83 -2.72
CA GLY A 94 -7.02 -32.19 -3.22
C GLY A 94 -5.72 -32.74 -3.84
N LEU A 95 -5.05 -31.94 -4.69
CA LEU A 95 -3.75 -32.31 -5.27
C LEU A 95 -2.68 -32.53 -4.18
N ALA A 96 -2.58 -31.61 -3.21
CA ALA A 96 -1.61 -31.71 -2.13
C ALA A 96 -1.87 -32.93 -1.23
N LEU A 97 -3.14 -33.23 -0.93
CA LEU A 97 -3.51 -34.43 -0.16
C LEU A 97 -3.25 -35.70 -0.97
N ALA A 98 -3.52 -35.72 -2.27
CA ALA A 98 -3.22 -36.86 -3.12
C ALA A 98 -1.70 -37.13 -3.19
N GLN A 99 -0.89 -36.06 -3.31
CA GLN A 99 0.57 -36.15 -3.26
C GLN A 99 1.08 -36.60 -1.90
N GLY A 100 0.50 -36.08 -0.81
CA GLY A 100 0.94 -36.38 0.56
C GLY A 100 0.44 -37.73 1.13
N LEU A 101 -0.71 -38.24 0.67
CA LEU A 101 -1.33 -39.46 1.21
C LEU A 101 -1.07 -40.72 0.36
N GLY A 102 -0.60 -40.60 -0.89
CA GLY A 102 -0.55 -41.79 -1.76
C GLY A 102 0.14 -41.70 -3.10
N ALA A 103 1.08 -40.77 -3.31
CA ALA A 103 1.89 -40.75 -4.52
C ALA A 103 3.40 -40.75 -4.19
N ASP A 104 3.87 -41.88 -3.66
CA ASP A 104 5.23 -42.35 -3.92
C ASP A 104 5.30 -42.71 -5.42
N LEU A 105 5.23 -41.68 -6.28
CA LEU A 105 5.63 -41.80 -7.67
C LEU A 105 7.14 -41.89 -7.62
N GLY A 106 7.64 -43.13 -7.67
CA GLY A 106 9.05 -43.45 -7.64
C GLY A 106 9.87 -42.45 -8.46
N ILE A 107 10.54 -41.55 -7.75
CA ILE A 107 11.69 -40.85 -8.30
C ILE A 107 12.77 -41.94 -8.30
N PRO A 108 13.15 -42.52 -9.46
CA PRO A 108 14.37 -43.33 -9.46
C PRO A 108 15.46 -42.41 -8.90
N PRO A 109 16.29 -42.87 -7.95
CA PRO A 109 17.37 -42.04 -7.45
C PRO A 109 18.20 -41.62 -8.66
N ALA A 110 18.04 -40.35 -9.09
CA ALA A 110 18.92 -39.74 -10.05
C ALA A 110 20.29 -39.85 -9.38
N ALA A 111 21.15 -40.65 -10.00
CA ALA A 111 22.44 -41.07 -9.52
C ALA A 111 23.15 -39.93 -8.78
N ALA A 112 23.01 -39.95 -7.46
CA ALA A 112 23.94 -39.31 -6.56
C ALA A 112 25.20 -40.18 -6.61
N GLY A 113 26.11 -39.87 -7.52
CA GLY A 113 27.39 -40.56 -7.60
C GLY A 113 28.04 -40.47 -8.96
N GLY A 114 29.02 -39.57 -9.10
CA GLY A 114 29.98 -39.67 -10.20
C GLY A 114 30.64 -38.35 -10.60
N HIS A 115 31.76 -38.06 -9.93
CA HIS A 115 32.90 -37.31 -10.48
C HIS A 115 32.75 -35.83 -10.87
N VAL A 116 33.07 -34.96 -9.91
CA VAL A 116 33.84 -33.73 -10.16
C VAL A 116 35.00 -33.63 -9.15
N LEU A 117 35.98 -34.53 -9.34
CA LEU A 117 37.35 -34.37 -8.88
C LEU A 117 38.24 -35.10 -9.90
N HIS A 118 38.69 -34.38 -10.93
CA HIS A 118 40.10 -34.27 -11.32
C HIS A 118 40.29 -33.22 -12.42
#